data_AF-A0A969F2G5-F1
#
_entry.id   AF-A0A969F2G5-F1
#
_cell.length_a   1.000
_cell.length_b   1.000
_cell.length_c   1.000
_cell.angle_alpha   90.00
_cell.angle_beta   90.00
_cell.angle_gamma   90.00
#
_symmetry.space_group_name_H-M   'P 1'
#
loop_
_entity.id
_entity.type
_entity.pdbx_description
1 polymer ?
#
loop_
_entity_poly.entity_id
_entity_poly.type
_entity_poly.pdbx_seq_one_letter_code
_entity_poly.pdbx_strand_id
1 'polypeptide(L)'
;MANAAESANGTDPALSAVTAVQAAARQLNLPLTEALVVEQTLGGPSQAVILSDGGISQNAIPANLVYEAIADGAVRLAWNVEIYELSSLHWWTMRIDAISGELLSQTDYVNRDNWGERSEDDPPALNPDDYRVFALPLESPYDGPRTLEADPAGTASPFGWHDTNGVAGAEFTITQGNNVHADTDLDANNTPDGNSPDGGAGLVFDFPFDPADQPADYI
;
A
#
# COMPACT_ATOMS: atom_id res chain seq x y z
N MET A 1 36.60 -23.43 -9.17
CA MET A 1 35.30 -22.73 -9.07
C MET A 1 34.26 -23.70 -9.60
N ALA A 2 33.39 -24.22 -8.74
CA ALA A 2 32.34 -25.16 -9.17
C ALA A 2 31.21 -24.38 -9.85
N ASN A 3 30.75 -24.84 -11.00
CA ASN A 3 29.67 -24.21 -11.76
C ASN A 3 28.35 -24.42 -11.02
N ALA A 4 27.59 -23.35 -10.76
CA ALA A 4 26.27 -23.41 -10.12
C ALA A 4 25.26 -24.29 -10.88
N ALA A 5 25.47 -24.52 -12.19
CA ALA A 5 24.67 -25.42 -13.00
C ALA A 5 24.83 -26.91 -12.64
N GLU A 6 25.92 -27.33 -11.99
CA GLU A 6 26.13 -28.73 -11.58
C GLU A 6 25.50 -29.07 -10.22
N SER A 7 25.08 -28.06 -9.42
CA SER A 7 24.40 -28.29 -8.13
C SER A 7 22.90 -27.98 -8.14
N ALA A 8 22.35 -27.58 -9.30
CA ALA A 8 20.93 -27.37 -9.50
C ALA A 8 20.20 -28.67 -9.85
N ASN A 9 18.94 -28.82 -9.41
CA ASN A 9 18.09 -29.97 -9.75
C ASN A 9 17.76 -30.12 -11.27
N GLY A 10 18.34 -29.28 -12.13
CA GLY A 10 18.21 -29.32 -13.60
C GLY A 10 18.61 -27.98 -14.24
N THR A 11 18.82 -27.98 -15.56
CA THR A 11 19.03 -26.76 -16.37
C THR A 11 17.80 -26.38 -17.20
N ASP A 12 16.82 -27.28 -17.31
CA ASP A 12 15.56 -27.06 -18.02
C ASP A 12 14.40 -27.11 -17.01
N PRO A 13 13.45 -26.16 -17.06
CA PRO A 13 12.31 -26.16 -16.16
C PRO A 13 11.32 -27.27 -16.53
N ALA A 14 10.78 -27.98 -15.54
CA ALA A 14 9.68 -28.92 -15.76
C ALA A 14 8.31 -28.21 -15.79
N LEU A 15 8.21 -27.06 -15.11
CA LEU A 15 7.01 -26.23 -15.06
C LEU A 15 7.12 -25.05 -16.02
N SER A 16 6.00 -24.71 -16.66
CA SER A 16 5.89 -23.49 -17.45
C SER A 16 5.82 -22.24 -16.56
N ALA A 17 6.16 -21.07 -17.12
CA ALA A 17 5.96 -19.79 -16.45
C ALA A 17 4.50 -19.58 -16.02
N VAL A 18 3.52 -19.99 -16.85
CA VAL A 18 2.09 -19.94 -16.50
C VAL A 18 1.80 -20.74 -15.24
N THR A 19 2.34 -21.96 -15.14
CA THR A 19 2.15 -22.82 -13.96
C THR A 19 2.81 -22.23 -12.72
N ALA A 20 3.97 -21.58 -12.86
CA ALA A 20 4.64 -20.88 -11.78
C ALA A 20 3.83 -19.67 -11.28
N VAL A 21 3.27 -18.85 -12.18
CA VAL A 21 2.38 -17.73 -11.80
C VAL A 21 1.13 -18.25 -11.09
N GLN A 22 0.54 -19.35 -11.57
CA GLN A 22 -0.59 -19.99 -10.87
C GLN A 22 -0.20 -20.49 -9.46
N ALA A 23 1.01 -21.00 -9.27
CA ALA A 23 1.49 -21.42 -7.96
C ALA A 23 1.70 -20.21 -7.03
N ALA A 24 2.31 -19.13 -7.55
CA ALA A 24 2.47 -17.87 -6.83
C ALA A 24 1.11 -17.28 -6.40
N ALA A 25 0.14 -17.20 -7.31
CA ALA A 25 -1.20 -16.71 -7.02
C ALA A 25 -1.89 -17.52 -5.90
N ARG A 26 -1.78 -18.86 -5.92
CA ARG A 26 -2.31 -19.72 -4.84
C ARG A 26 -1.64 -19.45 -3.50
N GLN A 27 -0.33 -19.25 -3.50
CA GLN A 27 0.43 -18.98 -2.29
C GLN A 27 0.06 -17.63 -1.65
N LEU A 28 -0.29 -16.64 -2.48
CA LEU A 28 -0.78 -15.32 -2.06
C LEU A 28 -2.30 -15.28 -1.78
N ASN A 29 -3.02 -16.40 -1.96
CA ASN A 29 -4.48 -16.45 -1.90
C ASN A 29 -5.17 -15.48 -2.88
N LEU A 30 -4.56 -15.20 -4.03
CA LEU A 30 -5.12 -14.34 -5.08
C LEU A 30 -5.92 -15.20 -6.07
N PRO A 31 -7.27 -15.07 -6.11
CA PRO A 31 -8.08 -15.83 -7.04
C PRO A 31 -7.94 -15.26 -8.45
N LEU A 32 -7.41 -16.06 -9.38
CA LEU A 32 -7.39 -15.70 -10.80
C LEU A 32 -8.82 -15.55 -11.32
N THR A 33 -9.15 -14.37 -11.80
CA THR A 33 -10.46 -14.08 -12.42
C THR A 33 -10.40 -14.23 -13.94
N GLU A 34 -9.20 -14.20 -14.52
CA GLU A 34 -8.95 -14.39 -15.94
C GLU A 34 -7.90 -15.48 -16.20
N ALA A 35 -7.89 -16.01 -17.43
CA ALA A 35 -6.90 -16.99 -17.84
C ALA A 35 -5.54 -16.32 -18.10
N LEU A 36 -4.48 -16.88 -17.51
CA LEU A 36 -3.11 -16.44 -17.78
C LEU A 36 -2.67 -16.91 -19.18
N VAL A 37 -2.26 -15.95 -20.01
CA VAL A 37 -1.71 -16.19 -21.35
C VAL A 37 -0.34 -15.55 -21.48
N VAL A 38 0.55 -16.16 -22.26
CA VAL A 38 1.85 -15.55 -22.58
C VAL A 38 1.62 -14.50 -23.67
N GLU A 39 1.79 -13.23 -23.33
CA GLU A 39 1.63 -12.11 -24.26
C GLU A 39 2.92 -11.85 -25.04
N GLN A 40 4.07 -12.01 -24.39
CA GLN A 40 5.37 -11.82 -25.02
C GLN A 40 6.36 -12.90 -24.59
N THR A 41 7.13 -13.41 -25.56
CA THR A 41 8.29 -14.29 -25.30
C THR A 41 9.57 -13.52 -25.63
N LEU A 42 10.37 -13.23 -24.60
CA LEU A 42 11.67 -12.56 -24.73
C LEU A 42 12.80 -13.59 -24.90
N GLY A 43 12.63 -14.79 -24.34
CA GLY A 43 13.54 -15.93 -24.52
C GLY A 43 14.87 -15.76 -23.78
N GLY A 44 15.96 -16.20 -24.43
CA GLY A 44 17.30 -16.21 -23.85
C GLY A 44 17.54 -17.32 -22.82
N PRO A 45 18.72 -17.34 -22.16
CA PRO A 45 19.06 -18.36 -21.16
C PRO A 45 18.10 -18.39 -19.96
N SER A 46 17.45 -17.26 -19.65
CA SER A 46 16.46 -17.15 -18.59
C SER A 46 15.03 -17.47 -19.06
N GLN A 47 14.81 -17.82 -20.32
CA GLN A 47 13.47 -18.08 -20.88
C GLN A 47 12.43 -17.02 -20.47
N ALA A 48 12.82 -15.74 -20.54
CA ALA A 48 11.98 -14.65 -20.04
C ALA A 48 10.70 -14.50 -20.88
N VAL A 49 9.58 -14.26 -20.21
CA VAL A 49 8.25 -14.06 -20.79
C VAL A 49 7.49 -12.97 -20.03
N ILE A 50 6.50 -12.39 -20.70
CA ILE A 50 5.49 -11.51 -20.10
C ILE A 50 4.14 -12.20 -20.26
N LEU A 51 3.42 -12.38 -19.15
CA LEU A 51 2.09 -12.98 -19.10
C LEU A 51 1.02 -11.90 -18.88
N SER A 52 -0.22 -12.18 -19.27
CA SER A 52 -1.36 -11.34 -18.90
C SER A 52 -1.50 -11.21 -17.38
N ASP A 53 -2.21 -10.18 -16.93
CA ASP A 53 -2.36 -9.86 -15.50
C ASP A 53 -3.23 -10.88 -14.72
N GLY A 54 -3.99 -11.73 -15.42
CA GLY A 54 -4.84 -12.77 -14.83
C GLY A 54 -5.95 -12.24 -13.92
N GLY A 55 -6.22 -10.94 -13.96
CA GLY A 55 -7.11 -10.20 -13.07
C GLY A 55 -6.66 -10.19 -11.61
N ILE A 56 -5.36 -10.36 -11.36
CA ILE A 56 -4.75 -10.30 -10.01
C ILE A 56 -3.66 -9.24 -9.90
N SER A 57 -3.20 -8.70 -11.03
CA SER A 57 -2.09 -7.75 -11.10
C SER A 57 -2.51 -6.46 -11.83
N GLN A 58 -1.95 -5.32 -11.46
CA GLN A 58 -2.18 -4.05 -12.19
C GLN A 58 -1.45 -4.01 -13.53
N ASN A 59 -0.38 -4.78 -13.64
CA ASN A 59 0.46 -4.88 -14.83
C ASN A 59 0.54 -6.33 -15.31
N ALA A 60 0.86 -6.50 -16.59
CA ALA A 60 1.28 -7.79 -17.13
C ALA A 60 2.43 -8.38 -16.28
N ILE A 61 2.39 -9.68 -16.04
CA ILE A 61 3.23 -10.39 -15.07
C ILE A 61 4.52 -10.85 -15.77
N PRO A 62 5.69 -10.26 -15.48
CA PRO A 62 6.94 -10.79 -15.99
C PRO A 62 7.32 -12.08 -15.25
N ALA A 63 7.88 -13.03 -15.99
CA ALA A 63 8.46 -14.24 -15.43
C ALA A 63 9.72 -14.67 -16.15
N ASN A 64 10.75 -15.10 -15.41
CA ASN A 64 12.00 -15.59 -15.98
C ASN A 64 12.68 -16.61 -15.05
N LEU A 65 13.46 -17.52 -15.62
CA LEU A 65 14.29 -18.44 -14.87
C LEU A 65 15.45 -17.71 -14.19
N VAL A 66 15.73 -18.14 -12.97
CA VAL A 66 16.84 -17.74 -12.12
C VAL A 66 17.36 -18.94 -11.35
N TYR A 67 18.57 -18.85 -10.83
CA TYR A 67 19.11 -19.81 -9.87
C TYR A 67 19.03 -19.20 -8.47
N GLU A 68 18.33 -19.88 -7.56
CA GLU A 68 18.15 -19.46 -6.17
C GLU A 68 19.00 -20.36 -5.26
N ALA A 69 19.81 -19.76 -4.39
CA ALA A 69 20.50 -20.52 -3.36
C ALA A 69 19.53 -20.84 -2.22
N ILE A 70 19.45 -22.10 -1.82
CA ILE A 70 18.61 -22.55 -0.71
C ILE A 70 19.47 -22.88 0.53
N ALA A 71 18.80 -23.20 1.64
CA ALA A 71 19.46 -23.70 2.84
C ALA A 71 20.43 -24.85 2.49
N ASP A 72 21.57 -24.91 3.19
CA ASP A 72 22.66 -25.86 2.97
C ASP A 72 23.57 -25.60 1.75
N GLY A 73 23.39 -24.48 1.06
CA GLY A 73 24.26 -24.04 -0.04
C GLY A 73 24.00 -24.75 -1.38
N ALA A 74 22.92 -25.53 -1.46
CA ALA A 74 22.41 -26.05 -2.71
C ALA A 74 21.78 -24.92 -3.54
N VAL A 75 21.73 -25.12 -4.86
CA VAL A 75 21.12 -24.16 -5.79
C VAL A 75 19.90 -24.82 -6.41
N ARG A 76 18.83 -24.08 -6.65
CA ARG A 76 17.66 -24.57 -7.38
C ARG A 76 17.32 -23.65 -8.54
N LEU A 77 16.92 -24.26 -9.66
CA LEU A 77 16.34 -23.52 -10.78
C LEU A 77 14.91 -23.10 -10.39
N ALA A 78 14.60 -21.82 -10.53
CA ALA A 78 13.33 -21.24 -10.11
C ALA A 78 12.81 -20.23 -11.13
N TRP A 79 11.49 -20.08 -11.20
CA TRP A 79 10.85 -18.94 -11.84
C TRP A 79 10.83 -17.75 -10.88
N ASN A 80 11.45 -16.64 -11.29
CA ASN A 80 11.16 -15.30 -10.78
C ASN A 80 9.80 -14.87 -11.33
N VAL A 81 8.87 -14.50 -10.46
CA VAL A 81 7.53 -14.01 -10.82
C VAL A 81 7.29 -12.71 -10.08
N GLU A 82 6.78 -11.69 -10.77
CA GLU A 82 6.44 -10.41 -10.17
C GLU A 82 4.95 -10.12 -10.30
N ILE A 83 4.27 -9.86 -9.18
CA ILE A 83 2.83 -9.58 -9.13
C ILE A 83 2.63 -8.27 -8.37
N TYR A 84 2.03 -7.27 -9.02
CA TYR A 84 1.66 -6.03 -8.36
C TYR A 84 0.16 -6.02 -8.13
N GLU A 85 -0.29 -6.27 -6.89
CA GLU A 85 -1.70 -6.52 -6.59
C GLU A 85 -2.60 -5.35 -7.01
N LEU A 86 -3.84 -5.67 -7.40
CA LEU A 86 -4.86 -4.67 -7.75
C LEU A 86 -5.16 -3.68 -6.62
N SER A 87 -4.91 -4.08 -5.37
CA SER A 87 -5.07 -3.23 -4.18
C SER A 87 -3.99 -2.14 -4.06
N SER A 88 -2.91 -2.21 -4.84
CA SER A 88 -1.66 -1.43 -4.68
C SER A 88 -0.94 -1.67 -3.35
N LEU A 89 -1.42 -2.60 -2.52
CA LEU A 89 -0.90 -2.81 -1.17
C LEU A 89 0.39 -3.62 -1.12
N HIS A 90 0.66 -4.39 -2.18
CA HIS A 90 1.78 -5.32 -2.25
C HIS A 90 2.34 -5.42 -3.66
N TRP A 91 3.67 -5.43 -3.75
CA TRP A 91 4.38 -5.75 -4.98
C TRP A 91 5.31 -6.93 -4.69
N TRP A 92 4.83 -8.10 -5.03
CA TRP A 92 5.50 -9.35 -4.76
C TRP A 92 6.53 -9.68 -5.82
N THR A 93 7.70 -10.12 -5.36
CA THR A 93 8.65 -10.92 -6.13
C THR A 93 8.75 -12.30 -5.49
N MET A 94 8.44 -13.35 -6.25
CA MET A 94 8.42 -14.72 -5.76
C MET A 94 9.39 -15.60 -6.55
N ARG A 95 10.00 -16.57 -5.87
CA ARG A 95 10.84 -17.63 -6.46
C ARG A 95 10.08 -18.95 -6.35
N ILE A 96 9.60 -19.46 -7.46
CA ILE A 96 8.88 -20.74 -7.52
C ILE A 96 9.82 -21.80 -8.11
N ASP A 97 10.07 -22.89 -7.41
CA ASP A 97 10.89 -24.00 -7.90
C ASP A 97 10.41 -24.44 -9.28
N ALA A 98 11.30 -24.42 -10.27
CA ALA A 98 10.94 -24.63 -11.66
C ALA A 98 10.63 -26.11 -11.99
N ILE A 99 10.78 -27.01 -11.01
CA ILE A 99 10.49 -28.43 -11.14
C ILE A 99 9.29 -28.82 -10.28
N SER A 100 9.30 -28.48 -8.99
CA SER A 100 8.25 -28.90 -8.05
C SER A 100 7.09 -27.91 -7.93
N GLY A 101 7.32 -26.62 -8.22
CA GLY A 101 6.35 -25.56 -7.97
C GLY A 101 6.32 -25.07 -6.52
N GLU A 102 7.26 -25.52 -5.70
CA GLU A 102 7.43 -25.09 -4.31
C GLU A 102 7.84 -23.61 -4.22
N LEU A 103 7.30 -22.87 -3.25
CA LEU A 103 7.77 -21.52 -2.96
C LEU A 103 9.15 -21.59 -2.29
N LEU A 104 10.17 -20.99 -2.90
CA LEU A 104 11.52 -20.90 -2.37
C LEU A 104 11.78 -19.57 -1.65
N SER A 105 11.23 -18.48 -2.16
CA SER A 105 11.41 -17.13 -1.61
C SER A 105 10.24 -16.23 -2.00
N GLN A 106 9.88 -15.31 -1.10
CA GLN A 106 8.83 -14.33 -1.28
C GLN A 106 9.28 -13.01 -0.66
N THR A 107 9.28 -11.95 -1.45
CA THR A 107 9.65 -10.60 -1.02
C THR A 107 8.56 -9.62 -1.44
N ASP A 108 8.14 -8.76 -0.53
CA ASP A 108 7.32 -7.58 -0.84
C ASP A 108 8.24 -6.37 -1.06
N TYR A 109 8.06 -5.65 -2.16
CA TYR A 109 8.75 -4.39 -2.42
C TYR A 109 7.99 -3.17 -1.92
N VAL A 110 6.74 -3.31 -1.45
CA VAL A 110 6.06 -2.24 -0.73
C VAL A 110 6.65 -2.17 0.68
N ASN A 111 7.42 -1.12 0.96
CA ASN A 111 7.89 -0.82 2.31
C ASN A 111 6.73 -0.22 3.11
N ARG A 112 6.51 -0.73 4.32
CA ARG A 112 5.57 -0.17 5.29
C ARG A 112 6.32 0.26 6.52
N ASP A 113 5.97 1.41 7.04
CA ASP A 113 6.52 1.92 8.28
C ASP A 113 5.85 1.22 9.48
N ASN A 114 6.51 0.22 10.06
CA ASN A 114 5.98 -0.57 11.17
C ASN A 114 6.39 0.02 12.53
N TRP A 115 5.61 0.98 13.03
CA TRP A 115 5.87 1.65 14.30
C TRP A 115 5.10 1.07 15.51
N GLY A 116 4.53 -0.12 15.38
CA GLY A 116 3.76 -0.78 16.43
C GLY A 116 2.31 -0.30 16.48
N GLU A 117 1.38 -1.24 16.56
CA GLU A 117 -0.06 -0.97 16.58
C GLU A 117 -0.47 -0.29 17.89
N ARG A 118 -1.09 0.90 17.81
CA ARG A 118 -1.87 1.46 18.91
C ARG A 118 -3.17 0.65 18.97
N SER A 119 -3.41 -0.04 20.08
CA SER A 119 -4.60 -0.89 20.26
C SER A 119 -5.88 -0.05 20.09
N GLU A 120 -6.71 -0.41 19.11
CA GLU A 120 -8.02 0.17 18.86
C GLU A 120 -9.06 -0.51 19.76
N ASP A 121 -9.38 0.10 20.91
CA ASP A 121 -10.56 -0.25 21.71
C ASP A 121 -11.67 0.76 21.41
N ASP A 122 -12.76 0.28 20.79
CA ASP A 122 -14.04 0.93 20.45
C ASP A 122 -13.98 2.30 19.73
N PRO A 123 -14.88 2.56 18.74
CA PRO A 123 -14.99 3.90 18.18
C PRO A 123 -15.37 4.87 19.32
N PRO A 124 -14.54 5.90 19.61
CA PRO A 124 -14.86 6.83 20.67
C PRO A 124 -16.20 7.51 20.38
N ALA A 125 -16.99 7.72 21.42
CA ALA A 125 -18.14 8.61 21.33
C ALA A 125 -17.66 9.99 20.86
N LEU A 126 -18.40 10.61 19.94
CA LEU A 126 -18.08 11.95 19.44
C LEU A 126 -17.97 12.94 20.61
N ASN A 127 -16.77 13.46 20.84
CA ASN A 127 -16.52 14.58 21.74
C ASN A 127 -16.47 15.88 20.93
N PRO A 128 -16.61 17.04 21.57
CA PRO A 128 -16.24 18.29 20.91
C PRO A 128 -14.75 18.27 20.55
N ASP A 129 -14.41 18.78 19.37
CA ASP A 129 -13.04 18.84 18.80
C ASP A 129 -12.45 17.48 18.37
N ASP A 130 -13.26 16.66 17.69
CA ASP A 130 -12.87 15.35 17.17
C ASP A 130 -12.41 15.41 15.70
N TYR A 131 -11.37 14.64 15.38
CA TYR A 131 -10.77 14.58 14.05
C TYR A 131 -10.61 13.16 13.55
N ARG A 132 -11.25 12.82 12.42
CA ARG A 132 -10.92 11.55 11.74
C ARG A 132 -9.70 11.74 10.86
N VAL A 133 -8.58 11.11 11.20
CA VAL A 133 -7.28 11.32 10.52
C VAL A 133 -6.51 10.01 10.37
N PHE A 134 -5.52 10.00 9.48
CA PHE A 134 -4.42 9.04 9.58
C PHE A 134 -3.53 9.51 10.74
N ALA A 135 -3.78 8.99 11.93
CA ALA A 135 -3.07 9.43 13.12
C ALA A 135 -1.58 9.09 13.03
N LEU A 136 -0.74 9.95 13.59
CA LEU A 136 0.69 9.67 13.70
C LEU A 136 0.88 8.30 14.37
N PRO A 137 1.79 7.45 13.85
CA PRO A 137 2.84 7.77 12.87
C PRO A 137 2.49 7.46 11.40
N LEU A 138 1.23 7.20 11.05
CA LEU A 138 0.84 6.86 9.68
C LEU A 138 1.16 8.03 8.73
N GLU A 139 1.98 7.78 7.72
CA GLU A 139 2.35 8.80 6.72
C GLU A 139 1.40 8.80 5.52
N SER A 140 0.78 7.65 5.22
CA SER A 140 -0.08 7.47 4.08
C SER A 140 -1.31 6.58 4.39
N PRO A 141 -2.34 6.61 3.53
CA PRO A 141 -3.48 5.68 3.62
C PRO A 141 -3.11 4.20 3.50
N TYR A 142 -1.91 3.87 3.03
CA TYR A 142 -1.44 2.50 2.87
C TYR A 142 -0.80 1.93 4.15
N ASP A 143 -0.45 2.78 5.11
CA ASP A 143 0.20 2.38 6.36
C ASP A 143 -0.80 1.86 7.39
N GLY A 144 -2.08 2.25 7.31
CA GLY A 144 -3.12 1.82 8.24
C GLY A 144 -4.44 2.57 8.08
N PRO A 145 -5.49 2.18 8.83
CA PRO A 145 -6.78 2.85 8.82
C PRO A 145 -6.73 4.24 9.47
N ARG A 146 -7.73 5.08 9.19
CA ARG A 146 -7.98 6.33 9.92
C ARG A 146 -8.59 6.05 11.28
N THR A 147 -8.13 6.74 12.32
CA THR A 147 -8.73 6.75 13.66
C THR A 147 -9.50 8.06 13.88
N LEU A 148 -10.43 8.05 14.84
CA LEU A 148 -11.09 9.25 15.33
C LEU A 148 -10.34 9.72 16.59
N GLU A 149 -9.54 10.78 16.46
CA GLU A 149 -8.79 11.35 17.58
C GLU A 149 -9.64 12.43 18.26
N ALA A 150 -9.88 12.25 19.56
CA ALA A 150 -10.64 13.19 20.37
C ALA A 150 -9.74 14.25 21.00
N ASP A 151 -10.09 15.53 20.84
CA ASP A 151 -9.34 16.70 21.33
C ASP A 151 -7.81 16.54 21.14
N PRO A 152 -7.33 16.44 19.89
CA PRO A 152 -5.92 16.15 19.61
C PRO A 152 -4.98 17.33 19.89
N ALA A 153 -5.49 18.46 20.37
CA ALA A 153 -4.70 19.64 20.65
C ALA A 153 -3.68 19.37 21.78
N GLY A 154 -2.39 19.49 21.44
CA GLY A 154 -1.30 19.33 22.39
C GLY A 154 -1.03 20.58 23.24
N THR A 155 -0.05 20.50 24.13
CA THR A 155 0.35 21.62 25.02
C THR A 155 0.84 22.88 24.30
N ALA A 156 1.15 22.79 23.00
CA ALA A 156 1.52 23.93 22.17
C ALA A 156 0.30 24.82 21.81
N SER A 157 -0.91 24.29 21.95
CA SER A 157 -2.18 24.97 21.62
C SER A 157 -3.11 24.90 22.85
N PRO A 158 -2.81 25.65 23.93
CA PRO A 158 -3.50 25.53 25.22
C PRO A 158 -5.00 25.93 25.18
N PHE A 159 -5.48 26.53 24.09
CA PHE A 159 -6.87 26.92 23.87
C PHE A 159 -7.52 26.14 22.71
N GLY A 160 -6.92 25.02 22.30
CA GLY A 160 -7.34 24.26 21.12
C GLY A 160 -6.71 24.79 19.84
N TRP A 161 -7.00 24.12 18.71
CA TRP A 161 -6.46 24.51 17.40
C TRP A 161 -7.23 25.63 16.71
N HIS A 162 -8.47 25.90 17.14
CA HIS A 162 -9.42 26.86 16.53
C HIS A 162 -9.50 28.22 17.23
N ASP A 163 -8.66 28.44 18.23
CA ASP A 163 -8.47 29.73 18.90
C ASP A 163 -7.34 30.50 18.23
N THR A 164 -7.45 31.82 18.18
CA THR A 164 -6.43 32.74 17.67
C THR A 164 -6.06 33.85 18.65
N ASN A 165 -6.86 34.05 19.70
CA ASN A 165 -6.71 35.19 20.59
C ASN A 165 -6.22 34.80 22.00
N GLY A 166 -6.10 33.51 22.30
CA GLY A 166 -5.65 33.00 23.58
C GLY A 166 -6.72 33.12 24.68
N VAL A 167 -8.00 33.09 24.32
CA VAL A 167 -9.13 33.11 25.24
C VAL A 167 -9.90 31.80 25.09
N ALA A 168 -10.49 31.31 26.18
CA ALA A 168 -11.25 30.09 26.12
C ALA A 168 -12.47 30.24 25.20
N GLY A 169 -12.53 29.38 24.17
CA GLY A 169 -13.58 29.34 23.16
C GLY A 169 -12.96 29.40 21.76
N ALA A 170 -13.48 28.60 20.83
CA ALA A 170 -13.03 28.67 19.45
C ALA A 170 -13.62 29.91 18.74
N GLU A 171 -12.80 30.62 17.97
CA GLU A 171 -13.27 31.68 17.07
C GLU A 171 -13.74 31.12 15.73
N PHE A 172 -13.18 29.98 15.34
CA PHE A 172 -13.44 29.33 14.06
C PHE A 172 -14.05 27.96 14.30
N THR A 173 -14.92 27.55 13.37
CA THR A 173 -15.44 26.18 13.31
C THR A 173 -14.92 25.43 12.08
N ILE A 174 -14.04 26.09 11.32
CA ILE A 174 -13.37 25.59 10.12
C ILE A 174 -11.89 25.31 10.43
N THR A 175 -11.11 24.79 9.49
CA THR A 175 -9.68 24.46 9.65
C THR A 175 -8.75 25.67 9.79
N GLN A 176 -9.02 26.57 10.74
CA GLN A 176 -8.31 27.80 11.01
C GLN A 176 -8.07 28.02 12.50
N GLY A 177 -6.85 28.39 12.87
CA GLY A 177 -6.56 29.00 14.16
C GLY A 177 -5.11 29.40 14.34
N ASN A 178 -4.59 29.37 15.57
CA ASN A 178 -3.32 30.00 15.93
C ASN A 178 -2.09 29.42 15.21
N ASN A 179 -2.13 28.14 14.80
CA ASN A 179 -0.98 27.48 14.16
C ASN A 179 -1.04 27.53 12.64
N VAL A 180 -2.24 27.42 12.06
CA VAL A 180 -2.44 27.21 10.63
C VAL A 180 -3.84 27.68 10.22
N HIS A 181 -3.97 28.11 8.97
CA HIS A 181 -5.23 28.17 8.25
C HIS A 181 -5.08 27.30 7.00
N ALA A 182 -5.78 26.17 6.97
CA ALA A 182 -5.81 25.26 5.84
C ALA A 182 -7.09 25.49 5.05
N ASP A 183 -6.97 25.73 3.75
CA ASP A 183 -8.06 26.01 2.81
C ASP A 183 -7.65 25.52 1.42
N THR A 184 -8.58 25.51 0.46
CA THR A 184 -8.23 25.16 -0.93
C THR A 184 -7.76 26.38 -1.70
N ASP A 185 -6.95 26.13 -2.73
CA ASP A 185 -6.39 27.16 -3.62
C ASP A 185 -6.45 26.64 -5.07
N LEU A 186 -7.68 26.48 -5.57
CA LEU A 186 -7.96 25.84 -6.86
C LEU A 186 -7.57 26.71 -8.05
N ASP A 187 -7.60 28.03 -7.89
CA ASP A 187 -7.20 28.99 -8.93
C ASP A 187 -5.75 29.47 -8.77
N ALA A 188 -5.01 28.91 -7.79
CA ALA A 188 -3.61 29.18 -7.50
C ALA A 188 -3.31 30.67 -7.21
N ASN A 189 -4.24 31.36 -6.54
CA ASN A 189 -4.14 32.77 -6.22
C ASN A 189 -3.61 33.03 -4.79
N ASN A 190 -3.33 31.99 -3.99
CA ASN A 190 -2.94 32.05 -2.57
C ASN A 190 -3.98 32.76 -1.68
N THR A 191 -5.25 32.69 -2.03
CA THR A 191 -6.39 33.21 -1.28
C THR A 191 -7.35 32.06 -1.05
N PRO A 192 -7.89 31.90 0.18
CA PRO A 192 -8.93 30.90 0.46
C PRO A 192 -10.09 30.96 -0.52
N ASP A 193 -10.47 29.81 -1.08
CA ASP A 193 -11.64 29.68 -1.96
C ASP A 193 -12.96 29.73 -1.17
N GLY A 194 -12.91 29.55 0.16
CA GLY A 194 -14.05 29.72 1.07
C GLY A 194 -14.94 28.49 1.21
N ASN A 195 -14.46 27.33 0.79
CA ASN A 195 -15.08 26.01 0.93
C ASN A 195 -14.43 25.15 2.03
N SER A 196 -13.75 25.79 3.00
CA SER A 196 -13.19 25.10 4.15
C SER A 196 -14.22 24.21 4.85
N PRO A 197 -13.85 22.97 5.24
CA PRO A 197 -14.74 22.10 5.99
C PRO A 197 -15.09 22.72 7.35
N ASP A 198 -16.35 22.64 7.75
CA ASP A 198 -16.91 23.21 8.98
C ASP A 198 -17.38 22.10 9.93
N GLY A 199 -16.73 21.98 11.09
CA GLY A 199 -17.07 21.03 12.15
C GLY A 199 -18.24 21.49 13.03
N GLY A 200 -18.80 22.68 12.74
CA GLY A 200 -19.88 23.30 13.48
C GLY A 200 -19.50 23.64 14.93
N ALA A 201 -20.52 23.90 15.75
CA ALA A 201 -20.31 24.25 17.17
C ALA A 201 -19.65 23.12 17.99
N GLY A 202 -19.68 21.89 17.49
CA GLY A 202 -19.01 20.74 18.10
C GLY A 202 -17.58 20.55 17.63
N LEU A 203 -17.09 21.27 16.62
CA LEU A 203 -15.76 21.07 16.03
C LEU A 203 -15.52 19.60 15.64
N VAL A 204 -16.53 18.93 15.08
CA VAL A 204 -16.42 17.51 14.70
C VAL A 204 -16.08 17.41 13.22
N PHE A 205 -14.84 17.00 12.93
CA PHE A 205 -14.30 16.80 11.58
C PHE A 205 -14.25 15.30 11.24
N ASP A 206 -15.42 14.64 11.27
CA ASP A 206 -15.59 13.24 10.85
C ASP A 206 -16.15 13.15 9.43
N PHE A 207 -15.29 13.44 8.44
CA PHE A 207 -15.63 13.37 7.01
C PHE A 207 -15.15 12.06 6.36
N PRO A 208 -15.91 11.50 5.40
CA PRO A 208 -15.54 10.27 4.70
C PRO A 208 -14.27 10.46 3.86
N PHE A 209 -13.58 9.34 3.61
CA PHE A 209 -12.44 9.26 2.70
C PHE A 209 -12.45 7.89 2.03
N ASP A 210 -12.41 7.91 0.70
CA ASP A 210 -12.18 6.78 -0.19
C ASP A 210 -10.90 7.05 -1.02
N PRO A 211 -9.85 6.22 -0.88
CA PRO A 211 -8.63 6.38 -1.67
C PRO A 211 -8.81 6.18 -3.18
N ALA A 212 -9.97 5.68 -3.63
CA ALA A 212 -10.31 5.56 -5.05
C ALA A 212 -10.92 6.83 -5.67
N ASP A 213 -11.40 7.77 -4.84
CA ASP A 213 -11.99 9.03 -5.32
C ASP A 213 -10.91 10.03 -5.76
N GLN A 214 -11.27 10.96 -6.64
CA GLN A 214 -10.35 12.01 -7.08
C GLN A 214 -10.32 13.16 -6.07
N PRO A 215 -9.21 13.92 -5.97
CA PRO A 215 -9.14 15.09 -5.09
C PRO A 215 -10.29 16.09 -5.31
N ALA A 216 -10.77 16.22 -6.56
CA ALA A 216 -11.90 17.06 -6.93
C ALA A 216 -13.25 16.65 -6.31
N ASP A 217 -13.38 15.41 -5.82
CA ASP A 217 -14.61 14.90 -5.22
C ASP A 217 -14.75 15.31 -3.73
N TYR A 218 -13.72 15.96 -3.16
CA TYR A 218 -13.64 16.36 -1.76
C TYR A 218 -13.70 17.89 -1.52
N ILE A 219 -14.00 18.69 -2.56
CA ILE A 219 -13.90 20.16 -2.56
C ILE A 219 -15.21 20.88 -2.85
#